data_AF-A0A7S2I9Y8-F1
#
_entry.id   AF-A0A7S2I9Y8-F1
#
_cell.length_a   1.000
_cell.length_b   1.000
_cell.length_c   1.000
_cell.angle_alpha   90.00
_cell.angle_beta   90.00
_cell.angle_gamma   90.00
#
_symmetry.space_group_name_H-M   'P 1'
#
loop_
_entity.id
_entity.type
_entity.pdbx_description
1 polymer ?
#
loop_
_entity_poly.entity_id
_entity_poly.type
_entity_poly.pdbx_seq_one_letter_code
_entity_poly.pdbx_strand_id
1 'polypeptide(L)'
;QAVLARAAPSRTTFWSGEPSRWVRVSVGAKRAIMVKAMTAMKAKKVTKPKTVRLAPMKTRRLGVTSLTGALIAMVKDKGGRTDLKYHDAPKAATSTMHLIPITERAGYPLKFPKGSVDPKKWRTCLKMGKERGGKPVIVDFTRPAWLPDDWGVGVKATSPITRAGLIPGNGGTYTVLMSPDGQTFYHRYAAEAYAGRKFTLEDGKNGLVRKAQLQAIQAVQLARAQIRDVQFTGSERVGVDPDEQFFKLLSTPERKCLPSKDAFHFCVVSARRASTPKGIQDIFMVQQQFIEAGVTPTWYVDEASLKDYRGLGLKAVVGGKLTAARNKALKDASRMGKACVQASDDISAWEYRHGKRASERNDDAQNKAHAAAQRFIVSPVAAARFILAKMRAA
;
A
#
# COMPACT_ATOMS: atom_id res chain seq x y z
N GLN A 1 31.81 28.03 11.64
CA GLN A 1 31.75 26.64 12.13
C GLN A 1 30.69 25.90 11.32
N ALA A 2 31.14 25.11 10.35
CA ALA A 2 30.33 24.53 9.29
C ALA A 2 30.34 23.00 9.35
N VAL A 3 29.14 22.41 9.17
CA VAL A 3 28.78 21.21 8.40
C VAL A 3 29.80 20.08 8.27
N LEU A 4 29.44 18.87 8.71
CA LEU A 4 29.34 17.70 7.82
C LEU A 4 28.61 16.52 8.48
N ALA A 5 27.46 16.20 7.88
CA ALA A 5 26.70 14.99 8.11
C ALA A 5 27.38 13.79 7.42
N ARG A 6 27.35 12.63 8.07
CA ARG A 6 27.42 11.33 7.40
C ARG A 6 26.25 10.47 7.86
N ALA A 7 25.34 10.19 6.93
CA ALA A 7 24.32 9.19 7.07
C ALA A 7 24.95 7.79 6.93
N ALA A 8 24.54 6.86 7.79
CA ALA A 8 24.80 5.43 7.66
C ALA A 8 23.48 4.65 7.85
N PRO A 9 23.34 3.47 7.22
CA PRO A 9 22.05 2.88 6.87
C PRO A 9 21.36 2.12 8.00
N SER A 10 20.04 1.96 7.83
CA SER A 10 19.12 1.15 8.62
C SER A 10 19.67 -0.24 8.92
N ARG A 11 19.93 -0.53 10.20
CA ARG A 11 20.33 -1.85 10.68
C ARG A 11 19.12 -2.78 10.81
N THR A 12 19.12 -3.84 10.01
CA THR A 12 18.37 -5.07 10.29
C THR A 12 19.17 -5.87 11.32
N THR A 13 18.64 -6.05 12.53
CA THR A 13 19.27 -6.92 13.55
C THR A 13 18.99 -8.38 13.25
N PHE A 14 20.06 -9.15 12.99
CA PHE A 14 20.04 -10.60 12.85
C PHE A 14 20.39 -11.25 14.20
N TRP A 15 19.60 -12.25 14.61
CA TRP A 15 19.91 -13.16 15.72
C TRP A 15 20.58 -14.43 15.16
N SER A 16 21.66 -14.89 15.82
CA SER A 16 22.48 -16.04 15.42
C SER A 16 22.46 -17.15 16.48
N GLY A 17 22.24 -18.39 16.05
CA GLY A 17 22.60 -19.60 16.77
C GLY A 17 23.27 -20.57 15.78
N GLU A 18 24.49 -20.97 16.10
CA GLU A 18 25.27 -22.08 15.48
C GLU A 18 24.94 -23.41 16.20
N PRO A 19 25.39 -24.62 15.77
CA PRO A 19 26.61 -25.01 15.01
C PRO A 19 26.28 -25.91 13.77
N SER A 20 27.16 -26.44 12.91
CA SER A 20 28.49 -27.04 13.05
C SER A 20 29.10 -27.32 11.65
N ARG A 21 30.43 -27.40 11.60
CA ARG A 21 31.31 -27.68 10.44
C ARG A 21 31.16 -29.11 9.88
N TRP A 22 31.36 -29.24 8.57
CA TRP A 22 32.01 -30.40 7.94
C TRP A 22 32.95 -29.96 6.80
N VAL A 23 34.14 -30.57 6.78
CA VAL A 23 35.24 -30.42 5.81
C VAL A 23 34.97 -31.32 4.60
N ARG A 24 35.31 -30.87 3.38
CA ARG A 24 35.54 -31.79 2.25
C ARG A 24 36.67 -31.31 1.34
N VAL A 25 37.62 -32.21 1.14
CA VAL A 25 38.77 -32.16 0.23
C VAL A 25 38.30 -32.49 -1.20
N SER A 26 38.89 -31.89 -2.24
CA SER A 26 38.91 -32.46 -3.59
C SER A 26 40.26 -32.24 -4.27
N VAL A 27 40.83 -33.34 -4.75
CA VAL A 27 42.11 -33.48 -5.45
C VAL A 27 41.85 -33.62 -6.95
N GLY A 28 42.68 -32.97 -7.79
CA GLY A 28 43.07 -33.39 -9.15
C GLY A 28 41.96 -33.42 -10.23
N ALA A 29 42.24 -33.36 -11.52
CA ALA A 29 43.50 -33.32 -12.26
C ALA A 29 43.22 -32.77 -13.67
N LYS A 30 44.30 -32.29 -14.28
CA LYS A 30 44.40 -31.73 -15.64
C LYS A 30 44.12 -32.79 -16.71
N ARG A 31 43.52 -32.37 -17.83
CA ARG A 31 43.87 -32.90 -19.17
C ARG A 31 43.92 -31.77 -20.18
N ALA A 32 45.11 -31.63 -20.77
CA ALA A 32 45.38 -30.85 -21.95
C ALA A 32 45.02 -31.68 -23.19
N ILE A 33 44.39 -31.07 -24.20
CA ILE A 33 44.28 -31.64 -25.55
C ILE A 33 44.63 -30.55 -26.56
N MET A 34 45.35 -31.02 -27.57
CA MET A 34 46.15 -30.38 -28.59
C MET A 34 45.48 -29.26 -29.40
N VAL A 35 46.33 -28.29 -29.72
CA VAL A 35 46.15 -27.21 -30.68
C VAL A 35 46.25 -27.75 -32.10
N LYS A 36 45.23 -27.50 -32.93
CA LYS A 36 45.34 -27.56 -34.39
C LYS A 36 45.37 -26.12 -34.93
N ALA A 37 46.47 -25.78 -35.58
CA ALA A 37 46.65 -24.53 -36.29
C ALA A 37 45.70 -24.48 -37.49
N MET A 38 44.80 -23.50 -37.50
CA MET A 38 44.03 -23.11 -38.68
C MET A 38 44.34 -21.66 -39.04
N THR A 39 44.54 -21.49 -40.33
CA THR A 39 45.00 -20.34 -41.08
C THR A 39 44.13 -19.11 -40.86
N ALA A 40 44.80 -17.97 -40.66
CA ALA A 40 44.21 -16.68 -40.34
C ALA A 40 43.50 -16.07 -41.55
N MET A 41 42.18 -16.17 -41.60
CA MET A 41 41.37 -15.22 -42.36
C MET A 41 41.18 -13.95 -41.52
N LYS A 42 41.53 -12.79 -42.07
CA LYS A 42 41.27 -11.48 -41.45
C LYS A 42 39.76 -11.25 -41.35
N ALA A 43 39.19 -11.67 -40.23
CA ALA A 43 37.80 -11.43 -39.89
C ALA A 43 37.54 -9.92 -39.80
N LYS A 44 36.64 -9.41 -40.65
CA LYS A 44 36.03 -8.08 -40.46
C LYS A 44 35.53 -8.02 -39.01
N LYS A 45 36.03 -7.04 -38.26
CA LYS A 45 35.67 -6.80 -36.86
C LYS A 45 34.20 -6.39 -36.81
N VAL A 46 33.30 -7.38 -36.78
CA VAL A 46 31.87 -7.17 -36.55
C VAL A 46 31.76 -6.63 -35.14
N THR A 47 31.57 -5.31 -35.02
CA THR A 47 31.20 -4.65 -33.78
C THR A 47 29.90 -5.28 -33.33
N LYS A 48 29.99 -6.25 -32.41
CA LYS A 48 28.82 -6.88 -31.80
C LYS A 48 27.95 -5.74 -31.27
N PRO A 49 26.67 -5.66 -31.65
CA PRO A 49 25.78 -4.63 -31.13
C PRO A 49 25.87 -4.70 -29.62
N LYS A 50 26.31 -3.60 -28.98
CA LYS A 50 26.32 -3.48 -27.53
C LYS A 50 24.91 -3.81 -27.09
N THR A 51 24.71 -5.01 -26.55
CA THR A 51 23.44 -5.40 -25.95
C THR A 51 23.32 -4.50 -24.74
N VAL A 52 22.64 -3.36 -24.92
CA VAL A 52 22.28 -2.49 -23.82
C VAL A 52 21.34 -3.33 -22.99
N ARG A 53 21.88 -3.99 -21.96
CA ARG A 53 21.09 -4.59 -20.90
C ARG A 53 20.37 -3.42 -20.27
N LEU A 54 19.14 -3.18 -20.72
CA LEU A 54 18.21 -2.27 -20.07
C LEU A 54 18.20 -2.69 -18.61
N ALA A 55 18.74 -1.83 -17.74
CA ALA A 55 18.72 -2.09 -16.32
C ALA A 55 17.26 -2.39 -15.94
N PRO A 56 16.99 -3.47 -15.18
CA PRO A 56 15.63 -3.81 -14.80
C PRO A 56 15.00 -2.56 -14.18
N MET A 57 13.94 -2.04 -14.81
CA MET A 57 13.26 -0.85 -14.32
C MET A 57 12.87 -1.13 -12.87
N LYS A 58 13.39 -0.32 -11.93
CA LYS A 58 13.03 -0.43 -10.52
C LYS A 58 11.51 -0.41 -10.43
N THR A 59 10.91 -1.48 -9.92
CA THR A 59 9.47 -1.58 -9.72
C THR A 59 9.02 -0.42 -8.83
N ARG A 60 8.40 0.59 -9.46
CA ARG A 60 7.94 1.78 -8.74
C ARG A 60 6.88 1.31 -7.74
N ARG A 61 7.09 1.62 -6.44
CA ARG A 61 6.07 1.35 -5.42
C ARG A 61 4.76 2.01 -5.85
N LEU A 62 3.68 1.22 -5.93
CA LEU A 62 2.38 1.71 -6.33
C LEU A 62 1.85 2.60 -5.21
N GLY A 63 1.86 3.92 -5.45
CA GLY A 63 1.28 4.88 -4.53
C GLY A 63 -0.24 4.89 -4.61
N VAL A 64 -0.88 5.54 -3.66
CA VAL A 64 -2.35 5.69 -3.60
C VAL A 64 -2.92 6.32 -4.87
N THR A 65 -2.18 7.25 -5.47
CA THR A 65 -2.57 7.91 -6.72
C THR A 65 -2.63 6.95 -7.90
N SER A 66 -2.11 5.72 -7.78
CA SER A 66 -2.19 4.70 -8.82
C SER A 66 -3.64 4.26 -9.10
N LEU A 67 -4.51 4.21 -8.08
CA LEU A 67 -5.92 3.85 -8.27
C LEU A 67 -6.71 4.96 -8.96
N THR A 68 -6.48 6.22 -8.57
CA THR A 68 -7.04 7.37 -9.29
C THR A 68 -6.53 7.42 -10.73
N GLY A 69 -5.25 7.15 -10.95
CA GLY A 69 -4.67 7.05 -12.29
C GLY A 69 -5.34 5.95 -13.12
N ALA A 70 -5.55 4.77 -12.53
CA ALA A 70 -6.28 3.67 -13.17
C ALA A 70 -7.73 4.04 -13.51
N LEU A 71 -8.42 4.74 -12.61
CA LEU A 71 -9.78 5.22 -12.84
C LEU A 71 -9.83 6.21 -14.00
N ILE A 72 -8.91 7.16 -14.02
CA ILE A 72 -8.81 8.15 -15.10
C ILE A 72 -8.52 7.45 -16.43
N ALA A 73 -7.59 6.49 -16.47
CA ALA A 73 -7.30 5.72 -17.69
C ALA A 73 -8.54 4.97 -18.19
N MET A 74 -9.27 4.28 -17.30
CA MET A 74 -10.52 3.58 -17.64
C MET A 74 -11.61 4.55 -18.13
N VAL A 75 -11.74 5.73 -17.53
CA VAL A 75 -12.73 6.74 -17.97
C VAL A 75 -12.35 7.32 -19.32
N LYS A 76 -11.06 7.50 -19.62
CA LYS A 76 -10.58 7.96 -20.95
C LYS A 76 -10.91 6.91 -22.02
N ASP A 77 -10.60 5.65 -21.75
CA ASP A 77 -10.87 4.51 -22.63
C ASP A 77 -12.37 4.43 -22.99
N LYS A 78 -13.23 4.40 -21.97
CA LYS A 78 -14.70 4.39 -22.14
C LYS A 78 -15.26 5.69 -22.75
N GLY A 79 -14.48 6.75 -22.76
CA GLY A 79 -14.86 8.05 -23.32
C GLY A 79 -14.87 8.06 -24.85
N GLY A 80 -14.33 7.02 -25.51
CA GLY A 80 -14.27 6.90 -26.98
C GLY A 80 -13.33 7.91 -27.65
N ARG A 81 -12.48 8.59 -26.87
CA ARG A 81 -11.52 9.58 -27.38
C ARG A 81 -10.20 8.91 -27.77
N THR A 82 -10.17 8.34 -28.98
CA THR A 82 -8.97 7.74 -29.58
C THR A 82 -7.87 8.77 -29.88
N ASP A 83 -8.21 10.05 -29.87
CA ASP A 83 -7.27 11.17 -30.07
C ASP A 83 -6.36 11.42 -28.86
N LEU A 84 -6.69 10.87 -27.69
CA LEU A 84 -5.92 11.04 -26.48
C LEU A 84 -4.88 9.94 -26.31
N LYS A 85 -3.61 10.33 -26.29
CA LYS A 85 -2.53 9.46 -25.82
C LYS A 85 -2.45 9.55 -24.30
N TYR A 86 -2.55 8.41 -23.61
CA TYR A 86 -2.34 8.32 -22.17
C TYR A 86 -1.56 7.06 -21.82
N HIS A 87 -0.85 7.10 -20.70
CA HIS A 87 -0.16 5.93 -20.20
C HIS A 87 -1.15 4.96 -19.58
N ASP A 88 -0.97 3.67 -19.88
CA ASP A 88 -1.68 2.61 -19.20
C ASP A 88 -1.35 2.63 -17.71
N ALA A 89 -2.37 2.43 -16.88
CA ALA A 89 -2.16 2.25 -15.47
C ALA A 89 -1.51 0.87 -15.21
N PRO A 90 -0.65 0.75 -14.18
CA PRO A 90 -0.09 -0.55 -13.81
C PRO A 90 -1.20 -1.58 -13.60
N LYS A 91 -1.06 -2.78 -14.17
CA LYS A 91 -2.09 -3.84 -14.13
C LYS A 91 -2.64 -4.07 -12.72
N ALA A 92 -1.76 -4.14 -11.72
CA ALA A 92 -2.16 -4.32 -10.32
C ALA A 92 -3.08 -3.18 -9.81
N ALA A 93 -2.84 -1.93 -10.22
CA ALA A 93 -3.70 -0.81 -9.85
C ALA A 93 -5.06 -0.88 -10.57
N THR A 94 -5.08 -1.23 -11.87
CA THR A 94 -6.31 -1.42 -12.64
C THR A 94 -7.18 -2.52 -12.05
N SER A 95 -6.62 -3.70 -11.79
CA SER A 95 -7.39 -4.81 -11.22
C SER A 95 -7.90 -4.48 -9.82
N THR A 96 -7.04 -3.92 -8.95
CA THR A 96 -7.44 -3.48 -7.60
C THR A 96 -8.57 -2.44 -7.66
N MET A 97 -8.51 -1.49 -8.60
CA MET A 97 -9.55 -0.47 -8.80
C MET A 97 -10.92 -1.09 -9.15
N HIS A 98 -10.95 -2.15 -9.97
CA HIS A 98 -12.18 -2.86 -10.31
C HIS A 98 -12.77 -3.64 -9.13
N LEU A 99 -11.94 -4.13 -8.21
CA LEU A 99 -12.41 -4.86 -7.02
C LEU A 99 -13.09 -3.98 -5.98
N ILE A 100 -12.79 -2.69 -5.97
CA ILE A 100 -13.25 -1.79 -4.90
C ILE A 100 -14.69 -1.37 -5.22
N PRO A 101 -15.68 -1.80 -4.40
CA PRO A 101 -17.06 -1.37 -4.56
C PRO A 101 -17.16 0.15 -4.59
N ILE A 102 -18.14 0.68 -5.34
CA ILE A 102 -18.27 2.13 -5.48
C ILE A 102 -18.48 2.81 -4.11
N THR A 103 -19.17 2.13 -3.20
CA THR A 103 -19.46 2.54 -1.82
C THR A 103 -18.21 2.60 -0.93
N GLU A 104 -17.13 1.96 -1.37
CA GLU A 104 -15.82 1.94 -0.71
C GLU A 104 -14.81 2.89 -1.41
N ARG A 105 -15.29 3.81 -2.24
CA ARG A 105 -14.44 4.84 -2.85
C ARG A 105 -14.58 6.14 -2.07
N ALA A 106 -13.49 6.88 -1.92
CA ALA A 106 -13.47 8.08 -1.07
C ALA A 106 -14.42 9.19 -1.59
N GLY A 107 -14.68 9.25 -2.88
CA GLY A 107 -15.63 10.19 -3.48
C GLY A 107 -17.10 9.85 -3.21
N TYR A 108 -17.41 8.68 -2.65
CA TYR A 108 -18.78 8.30 -2.31
C TYR A 108 -19.29 9.16 -1.13
N PRO A 109 -20.53 9.68 -1.16
CA PRO A 109 -21.08 10.44 -0.03
C PRO A 109 -21.20 9.57 1.22
N LEU A 110 -20.98 10.16 2.38
CA LEU A 110 -21.13 9.52 3.69
C LEU A 110 -22.57 9.63 4.21
N LYS A 111 -23.31 10.65 3.78
CA LYS A 111 -24.71 10.88 4.15
C LYS A 111 -25.59 10.92 2.90
N PHE A 112 -26.82 10.42 3.05
CA PHE A 112 -27.83 10.40 1.99
C PHE A 112 -29.11 11.08 2.48
N PRO A 113 -29.19 12.42 2.42
CA PRO A 113 -30.44 13.13 2.66
C PRO A 113 -31.59 12.55 1.82
N LYS A 114 -32.82 12.60 2.32
CA LYS A 114 -34.01 12.13 1.58
C LYS A 114 -34.08 12.84 0.22
N GLY A 115 -34.28 12.06 -0.86
CA GLY A 115 -34.30 12.58 -2.22
C GLY A 115 -32.93 12.64 -2.92
N SER A 116 -31.85 12.18 -2.26
CA SER A 116 -30.53 12.14 -2.89
C SER A 116 -30.49 11.20 -4.09
N VAL A 117 -29.73 11.58 -5.12
CA VAL A 117 -29.49 10.76 -6.30
C VAL A 117 -28.42 9.72 -5.99
N ASP A 118 -28.72 8.44 -6.26
CA ASP A 118 -27.77 7.34 -6.11
C ASP A 118 -26.49 7.62 -6.93
N PRO A 119 -25.29 7.56 -6.32
CA PRO A 119 -24.02 7.74 -7.03
C PRO A 119 -23.79 6.81 -8.23
N LYS A 120 -24.47 5.65 -8.28
CA LYS A 120 -24.49 4.78 -9.48
C LYS A 120 -25.15 5.44 -10.69
N LYS A 121 -26.06 6.38 -10.45
CA LYS A 121 -26.87 7.07 -11.47
C LYS A 121 -26.37 8.48 -11.76
N TRP A 122 -25.26 8.91 -11.15
CA TRP A 122 -24.72 10.25 -11.36
C TRP A 122 -24.38 10.50 -12.83
N ARG A 123 -24.85 11.64 -13.33
CA ARG A 123 -24.60 12.14 -14.68
C ARG A 123 -24.35 13.63 -14.63
N THR A 124 -23.55 14.14 -15.56
CA THR A 124 -23.35 15.59 -15.66
C THR A 124 -24.66 16.28 -16.04
N CYS A 125 -25.05 17.28 -15.25
CA CYS A 125 -26.34 17.96 -15.26
C CYS A 125 -27.12 18.02 -16.59
N LEU A 126 -28.39 17.60 -16.46
CA LEU A 126 -29.58 18.23 -17.00
C LEU A 126 -29.65 19.70 -16.52
N LYS A 127 -29.31 20.70 -17.35
CA LYS A 127 -29.75 22.07 -17.07
C LYS A 127 -31.16 22.24 -17.64
N MET A 128 -32.09 22.77 -16.85
CA MET A 128 -33.43 23.22 -17.29
C MET A 128 -34.41 22.10 -17.70
N GLY A 129 -34.53 21.02 -16.91
CA GLY A 129 -35.59 20.01 -17.12
C GLY A 129 -35.53 19.23 -18.44
N LYS A 130 -34.48 19.40 -19.25
CA LYS A 130 -34.28 18.67 -20.51
C LYS A 130 -33.15 17.66 -20.34
N GLU A 131 -33.47 16.38 -20.55
CA GLU A 131 -32.52 15.26 -20.60
C GLU A 131 -31.54 15.43 -21.76
N ARG A 132 -30.52 16.30 -21.60
CA ARG A 132 -29.44 16.43 -22.60
C ARG A 132 -28.39 15.33 -22.46
N GLY A 133 -28.83 14.06 -22.43
CA GLY A 133 -27.94 12.90 -22.54
C GLY A 133 -26.66 12.99 -21.69
N GLY A 134 -26.81 13.37 -20.41
CA GLY A 134 -25.68 13.69 -19.54
C GLY A 134 -24.66 12.54 -19.46
N LYS A 135 -23.37 12.87 -19.46
CA LYS A 135 -22.29 11.88 -19.39
C LYS A 135 -22.27 11.21 -18.02
N PRO A 136 -22.04 9.89 -17.94
CA PRO A 136 -21.91 9.19 -16.67
C PRO A 136 -20.74 9.75 -15.87
N VAL A 137 -20.95 9.90 -14.56
CA VAL A 137 -19.92 10.30 -13.59
C VAL A 137 -19.60 9.08 -12.74
N ILE A 138 -18.34 8.69 -12.68
CA ILE A 138 -17.89 7.53 -11.89
C ILE A 138 -17.27 8.03 -10.59
N VAL A 139 -17.68 7.47 -9.45
CA VAL A 139 -17.17 7.84 -8.12
C VAL A 139 -15.65 7.69 -8.04
N ASP A 140 -14.98 8.74 -7.55
CA ASP A 140 -13.52 8.85 -7.48
C ASP A 140 -12.93 8.18 -6.22
N PHE A 141 -11.65 7.78 -6.29
CA PHE A 141 -10.84 7.31 -5.16
C PHE A 141 -10.29 8.45 -4.30
N THR A 142 -10.53 9.70 -4.70
CA THR A 142 -10.11 10.88 -3.95
C THR A 142 -11.31 11.69 -3.47
N ARG A 143 -11.09 12.42 -2.37
CA ARG A 143 -12.04 13.37 -1.79
C ARG A 143 -11.26 14.58 -1.27
N PRO A 144 -11.71 15.82 -1.55
CA PRO A 144 -11.20 17.02 -0.89
C PRO A 144 -11.49 17.02 0.62
N ALA A 145 -10.55 17.53 1.41
CA ALA A 145 -10.65 17.56 2.87
C ALA A 145 -11.75 18.48 3.42
N TRP A 146 -12.30 19.35 2.58
CA TRP A 146 -13.34 20.33 2.93
C TRP A 146 -14.74 19.92 2.46
N LEU A 147 -14.89 18.78 1.77
CA LEU A 147 -16.15 18.45 1.10
C LEU A 147 -17.17 17.85 2.10
N PRO A 148 -18.35 18.48 2.30
CA PRO A 148 -19.36 18.01 3.25
C PRO A 148 -19.81 16.57 3.02
N ASP A 149 -20.13 15.85 4.08
CA ASP A 149 -20.43 14.41 4.06
C ASP A 149 -21.54 13.97 3.09
N ASP A 150 -22.51 14.82 2.79
CA ASP A 150 -23.61 14.57 1.85
C ASP A 150 -23.23 14.86 0.38
N TRP A 151 -22.07 15.46 0.15
CA TRP A 151 -21.53 15.71 -1.19
C TRP A 151 -20.59 14.60 -1.65
N GLY A 152 -20.49 14.46 -2.97
CA GLY A 152 -19.72 13.46 -3.66
C GLY A 152 -18.62 14.02 -4.58
N VAL A 153 -17.70 13.13 -4.97
CA VAL A 153 -16.68 13.40 -6.00
C VAL A 153 -16.70 12.29 -7.03
N GLY A 154 -16.67 12.68 -8.30
CA GLY A 154 -16.53 11.74 -9.39
C GLY A 154 -15.64 12.23 -10.51
N VAL A 155 -15.40 11.34 -11.46
CA VAL A 155 -14.63 11.58 -12.68
C VAL A 155 -15.54 11.30 -13.87
N LYS A 156 -15.49 12.17 -14.88
CA LYS A 156 -16.24 11.99 -16.13
C LYS A 156 -15.39 12.31 -17.36
N ALA A 157 -15.68 11.66 -18.47
CA ALA A 157 -14.98 11.88 -19.73
C ALA A 157 -15.35 13.23 -20.36
N THR A 158 -14.36 13.93 -20.92
CA THR A 158 -14.61 15.14 -21.73
C THR A 158 -15.28 14.78 -23.06
N SER A 159 -16.05 15.68 -23.67
CA SER A 159 -16.43 15.52 -25.09
C SER A 159 -15.25 15.82 -25.99
N PRO A 160 -15.20 15.23 -27.20
CA PRO A 160 -14.36 15.77 -28.26
C PRO A 160 -14.70 17.26 -28.38
N ILE A 161 -13.72 18.11 -28.11
CA ILE A 161 -13.90 19.55 -28.27
C ILE A 161 -13.65 19.80 -29.76
N THR A 162 -14.47 20.60 -30.43
CA THR A 162 -14.25 21.00 -31.84
C THR A 162 -12.88 21.66 -32.05
N ARG A 163 -12.26 22.19 -30.99
CA ARG A 163 -10.89 22.74 -30.98
C ARG A 163 -9.78 21.72 -30.69
N ALA A 164 -10.08 20.42 -30.55
CA ALA A 164 -9.07 19.38 -30.30
C ALA A 164 -8.00 19.29 -31.41
N GLY A 165 -8.29 19.82 -32.60
CA GLY A 165 -7.31 19.98 -33.68
C GLY A 165 -6.22 21.04 -33.42
N LEU A 166 -6.39 21.95 -32.45
CA LEU A 166 -5.41 23.02 -32.17
C LEU A 166 -4.26 22.57 -31.26
N ILE A 167 -4.52 21.64 -30.33
CA ILE A 167 -3.49 21.06 -29.46
C ILE A 167 -3.81 19.56 -29.27
N PRO A 168 -3.20 18.67 -30.06
CA PRO A 168 -3.37 17.23 -29.92
C PRO A 168 -3.07 16.78 -28.48
N GLY A 169 -3.94 15.96 -27.91
CA GLY A 169 -3.74 15.34 -26.58
C GLY A 169 -4.24 16.14 -25.38
N ASN A 170 -4.90 17.30 -25.55
CA ASN A 170 -5.42 18.06 -24.41
C ASN A 170 -6.82 17.56 -23.96
N GLY A 171 -7.00 17.41 -22.64
CA GLY A 171 -8.24 16.97 -21.99
C GLY A 171 -8.28 15.49 -21.57
N GLY A 172 -9.48 14.91 -21.61
CA GLY A 172 -9.72 13.48 -21.33
C GLY A 172 -10.68 13.23 -20.19
N THR A 173 -10.47 13.84 -19.03
CA THR A 173 -11.36 13.69 -17.87
C THR A 173 -11.51 14.98 -17.10
N TYR A 174 -12.66 15.16 -16.45
CA TYR A 174 -12.85 16.15 -15.40
C TYR A 174 -13.20 15.48 -14.08
N THR A 175 -12.57 15.94 -13.00
CA THR A 175 -13.07 15.71 -11.65
C THR A 175 -14.23 16.68 -11.41
N VAL A 176 -15.32 16.17 -10.86
CA VAL A 176 -16.54 16.92 -10.60
C VAL A 176 -17.00 16.70 -9.17
N LEU A 177 -17.62 17.73 -8.59
CA LEU A 177 -18.33 17.69 -7.33
C LEU A 177 -19.81 17.40 -7.63
N MET A 178 -20.40 16.52 -6.83
CA MET A 178 -21.80 16.11 -6.97
C MET A 178 -22.55 16.51 -5.70
N SER A 179 -23.58 17.33 -5.84
CA SER A 179 -24.50 17.64 -4.75
C SER A 179 -25.44 16.46 -4.46
N PRO A 180 -26.13 16.45 -3.30
CA PRO A 180 -27.06 15.38 -2.94
C PRO A 180 -28.15 15.13 -4.00
N ASP A 181 -28.69 16.19 -4.59
CA ASP A 181 -29.71 16.16 -5.65
C ASP A 181 -29.15 15.84 -7.05
N GLY A 182 -27.86 15.51 -7.17
CA GLY A 182 -27.23 15.09 -8.42
C GLY A 182 -26.77 16.22 -9.33
N GLN A 183 -26.87 17.49 -8.92
CA GLN A 183 -26.29 18.60 -9.67
C GLN A 183 -24.74 18.52 -9.68
N THR A 184 -24.14 18.87 -10.82
CA THR A 184 -22.70 18.73 -11.06
C THR A 184 -22.00 20.08 -11.06
N PHE A 185 -20.84 20.15 -10.40
CA PHE A 185 -20.00 21.35 -10.34
C PHE A 185 -18.53 21.01 -10.62
N TYR A 186 -17.83 21.92 -11.30
CA TYR A 186 -16.39 21.76 -11.62
C TYR A 186 -15.48 22.51 -10.65
N HIS A 187 -16.04 23.47 -9.91
CA HIS A 187 -15.29 24.34 -9.03
C HIS A 187 -15.97 24.44 -7.68
N ARG A 188 -15.16 24.55 -6.63
CA ARG A 188 -15.61 24.70 -5.25
C ARG A 188 -16.54 25.89 -5.08
N TYR A 189 -16.18 27.08 -5.59
CA TYR A 189 -16.98 28.29 -5.40
C TYR A 189 -18.41 28.15 -5.95
N ALA A 190 -18.58 27.41 -7.06
CA ALA A 190 -19.90 27.19 -7.67
C ALA A 190 -20.73 26.20 -6.84
N ALA A 191 -20.08 25.15 -6.31
CA ALA A 191 -20.71 24.23 -5.37
C ALA A 191 -21.11 24.92 -4.05
N GLU A 192 -20.26 25.81 -3.52
CA GLU A 192 -20.56 26.62 -2.33
C GLU A 192 -21.70 27.61 -2.57
N ALA A 193 -21.70 28.29 -3.72
CA ALA A 193 -22.79 29.18 -4.10
C ALA A 193 -24.13 28.41 -4.20
N TYR A 194 -24.10 27.21 -4.77
CA TYR A 194 -25.27 26.34 -4.82
C TYR A 194 -25.72 25.87 -3.43
N ALA A 195 -24.78 25.51 -2.56
CA ALA A 195 -25.06 25.10 -1.19
C ALA A 195 -25.53 26.26 -0.29
N GLY A 196 -25.47 27.51 -0.78
CA GLY A 196 -25.80 28.71 0.01
C GLY A 196 -24.84 28.99 1.16
N ARG A 197 -23.66 28.34 1.20
CA ARG A 197 -22.66 28.51 2.27
C ARG A 197 -21.25 28.12 1.84
N LYS A 198 -20.25 28.58 2.59
CA LYS A 198 -18.86 28.12 2.44
C LYS A 198 -18.70 26.72 3.01
N PHE A 199 -17.86 25.93 2.34
CA PHE A 199 -17.40 24.65 2.86
C PHE A 199 -16.18 24.87 3.73
N THR A 200 -16.07 24.11 4.81
CA THR A 200 -15.01 24.24 5.83
C THR A 200 -14.24 22.94 5.98
N LEU A 201 -13.12 22.95 6.71
CA LEU A 201 -12.41 21.72 7.03
C LEU A 201 -13.22 20.82 7.97
N GLU A 202 -14.04 21.39 8.85
CA GLU A 202 -14.89 20.60 9.75
C GLU A 202 -15.96 19.83 8.97
N ASP A 203 -16.53 20.44 7.91
CA ASP A 203 -17.49 19.77 7.02
C ASP A 203 -16.94 18.47 6.41
N GLY A 204 -15.66 18.46 6.01
CA GLY A 204 -15.03 17.34 5.31
C GLY A 204 -14.23 16.40 6.19
N LYS A 205 -14.23 16.61 7.51
CA LYS A 205 -13.43 15.84 8.48
C LYS A 205 -13.75 14.35 8.48
N ASN A 206 -15.03 13.99 8.52
CA ASN A 206 -15.43 12.57 8.48
C ASN A 206 -15.06 11.94 7.12
N GLY A 207 -15.27 12.67 6.03
CA GLY A 207 -14.81 12.29 4.70
C GLY A 207 -13.29 12.06 4.61
N LEU A 208 -12.48 12.86 5.31
CA LEU A 208 -11.03 12.69 5.41
C LEU A 208 -10.67 11.39 6.15
N VAL A 209 -11.29 11.14 7.30
CA VAL A 209 -11.07 9.91 8.08
C VAL A 209 -11.45 8.69 7.26
N ARG A 210 -12.64 8.71 6.63
CA ARG A 210 -13.11 7.63 5.75
C ARG A 210 -12.17 7.42 4.57
N LYS A 211 -11.71 8.49 3.92
CA LYS A 211 -10.71 8.42 2.84
C LYS A 211 -9.44 7.74 3.31
N ALA A 212 -8.91 8.11 4.48
CA ALA A 212 -7.68 7.52 5.00
C ALA A 212 -7.84 6.02 5.30
N GLN A 213 -8.97 5.62 5.90
CA GLN A 213 -9.31 4.20 6.12
C GLN A 213 -9.39 3.40 4.81
N LEU A 214 -10.10 3.93 3.80
CA LEU A 214 -10.23 3.27 2.50
C LEU A 214 -8.88 3.18 1.79
N GLN A 215 -8.08 4.25 1.81
CA GLN A 215 -6.75 4.26 1.22
C GLN A 215 -5.78 3.31 1.94
N ALA A 216 -5.94 3.11 3.25
CA ALA A 216 -5.20 2.12 4.01
C ALA A 216 -5.52 0.69 3.56
N ILE A 217 -6.80 0.33 3.46
CA ILE A 217 -7.23 -0.98 2.94
C ILE A 217 -6.64 -1.22 1.55
N GLN A 218 -6.75 -0.23 0.67
CA GLN A 218 -6.24 -0.29 -0.69
C GLN A 218 -4.72 -0.41 -0.74
N ALA A 219 -4.00 0.32 0.11
CA ALA A 219 -2.54 0.25 0.20
C ALA A 219 -2.06 -1.12 0.67
N VAL A 220 -2.74 -1.72 1.66
CA VAL A 220 -2.45 -3.09 2.11
C VAL A 220 -2.66 -4.08 0.97
N GLN A 221 -3.77 -3.97 0.23
CA GLN A 221 -4.06 -4.83 -0.93
C GLN A 221 -2.99 -4.69 -2.03
N LEU A 222 -2.59 -3.46 -2.36
CA LEU A 222 -1.51 -3.21 -3.33
C LEU A 222 -0.18 -3.79 -2.86
N ALA A 223 0.19 -3.60 -1.58
CA ALA A 223 1.42 -4.14 -1.02
C ALA A 223 1.44 -5.68 -1.08
N ARG A 224 0.33 -6.33 -0.76
CA ARG A 224 0.18 -7.79 -0.87
C ARG A 224 0.24 -8.28 -2.31
N ALA A 225 -0.42 -7.60 -3.24
CA ALA A 225 -0.35 -7.93 -4.66
C ALA A 225 1.09 -7.81 -5.19
N GLN A 226 1.83 -6.78 -4.78
CA GLN A 226 3.25 -6.64 -5.09
C GLN A 226 4.10 -7.75 -4.48
N ILE A 227 3.76 -8.24 -3.29
CA ILE A 227 4.49 -9.35 -2.67
C ILE A 227 4.26 -10.65 -3.43
N ARG A 228 3.04 -10.97 -3.84
CA ARG A 228 2.82 -12.22 -4.57
C ARG A 228 3.41 -12.22 -5.99
N ASP A 229 3.78 -11.05 -6.51
CA ASP A 229 4.13 -10.86 -7.93
C ASP A 229 3.06 -11.45 -8.88
N VAL A 230 1.83 -11.58 -8.36
CA VAL A 230 0.73 -12.19 -9.09
C VAL A 230 0.25 -11.16 -10.09
N GLN A 231 0.32 -11.53 -11.37
CA GLN A 231 -0.53 -10.90 -12.36
C GLN A 231 -1.96 -11.14 -11.90
N PHE A 232 -2.64 -10.07 -11.53
CA PHE A 232 -3.97 -10.13 -10.95
C PHE A 232 -4.95 -10.68 -12.00
N THR A 233 -5.21 -11.98 -11.97
CA THR A 233 -6.07 -12.68 -12.93
C THR A 233 -7.51 -12.85 -12.46
N GLY A 234 -7.82 -12.50 -11.20
CA GLY A 234 -9.11 -12.79 -10.58
C GLY A 234 -9.83 -11.59 -9.97
N SER A 235 -11.03 -11.85 -9.47
CA SER A 235 -11.91 -10.92 -8.74
C SER A 235 -11.64 -10.87 -7.23
N GLU A 236 -10.61 -11.56 -6.74
CA GLU A 236 -10.42 -11.79 -5.30
C GLU A 236 -9.37 -10.87 -4.68
N ARG A 237 -9.66 -10.35 -3.48
CA ARG A 237 -8.71 -9.56 -2.68
C ARG A 237 -7.51 -10.44 -2.29
N VAL A 238 -6.31 -9.87 -2.30
CA VAL A 238 -5.11 -10.58 -1.85
C VAL A 238 -5.13 -10.63 -0.32
N GLY A 239 -5.41 -11.82 0.21
CA GLY A 239 -5.33 -12.13 1.63
C GLY A 239 -3.90 -12.33 2.12
N VAL A 240 -3.80 -12.66 3.42
CA VAL A 240 -2.59 -13.28 3.99
C VAL A 240 -2.60 -14.77 3.65
N ASP A 241 -1.43 -15.41 3.68
CA ASP A 241 -1.34 -16.86 3.62
C ASP A 241 -1.94 -17.47 4.91
N PRO A 242 -2.61 -18.63 4.84
CA PRO A 242 -3.18 -19.27 6.01
C PRO A 242 -2.12 -19.55 7.09
N ASP A 243 -2.44 -19.21 8.33
CA ASP A 243 -1.58 -19.41 9.51
C ASP A 243 -1.07 -20.87 9.59
N GLU A 244 -1.90 -21.85 9.26
CA GLU A 244 -1.57 -23.28 9.29
C GLU A 244 -0.48 -23.64 8.29
N GLN A 245 -0.49 -23.02 7.09
CA GLN A 245 0.55 -23.25 6.10
C GLN A 245 1.87 -22.63 6.56
N PHE A 246 1.81 -21.44 7.16
CA PHE A 246 2.98 -20.75 7.67
C PHE A 246 3.61 -21.49 8.88
N PHE A 247 2.80 -21.97 9.82
CA PHE A 247 3.28 -22.68 11.01
C PHE A 247 3.84 -24.08 10.72
N LYS A 248 3.62 -24.65 9.52
CA LYS A 248 4.33 -25.88 9.09
C LYS A 248 5.84 -25.70 9.03
N LEU A 249 6.33 -24.46 8.91
CA LEU A 249 7.76 -24.13 8.94
C LEU A 249 8.39 -24.25 10.34
N LEU A 250 7.58 -24.35 11.40
CA LEU A 250 8.05 -24.60 12.75
C LEU A 250 8.36 -26.10 12.94
N SER A 251 9.40 -26.41 13.72
CA SER A 251 9.68 -27.78 14.16
C SER A 251 8.58 -28.31 15.10
N THR A 252 8.56 -29.62 15.37
CA THR A 252 7.58 -30.20 16.31
C THR A 252 7.71 -29.60 17.72
N PRO A 253 8.91 -29.45 18.33
CA PRO A 253 9.07 -28.74 19.60
C PRO A 253 8.56 -27.29 19.54
N GLU A 254 8.91 -26.54 18.49
CA GLU A 254 8.47 -25.14 18.33
C GLU A 254 6.93 -25.03 18.25
N ARG A 255 6.27 -25.93 17.50
CA ARG A 255 4.80 -25.93 17.40
C ARG A 255 4.09 -26.17 18.74
N LYS A 256 4.69 -26.97 19.63
CA LYS A 256 4.14 -27.17 21.00
C LYS A 256 4.18 -25.88 21.82
N CYS A 257 5.07 -24.96 21.50
CA CYS A 257 5.22 -23.67 22.17
C CYS A 257 4.39 -22.54 21.53
N LEU A 258 3.53 -22.84 20.54
CA LEU A 258 2.77 -21.85 19.80
C LEU A 258 1.73 -21.14 20.70
N PRO A 259 1.88 -19.85 21.00
CA PRO A 259 0.97 -19.12 21.88
C PRO A 259 -0.39 -18.84 21.19
N SER A 260 -1.43 -18.67 22.01
CA SER A 260 -2.71 -18.10 21.55
C SER A 260 -2.57 -16.61 21.24
N LYS A 261 -3.45 -16.07 20.41
CA LYS A 261 -3.46 -14.62 20.08
C LYS A 261 -3.65 -13.73 21.32
N ASP A 262 -4.41 -14.21 22.31
CA ASP A 262 -4.74 -13.46 23.52
C ASP A 262 -3.59 -13.41 24.53
N ALA A 263 -2.55 -14.23 24.33
CA ALA A 263 -1.32 -14.22 25.12
C ALA A 263 -0.40 -13.01 24.82
N PHE A 264 -0.79 -12.17 23.86
CA PHE A 264 -0.01 -11.01 23.41
C PHE A 264 -0.66 -9.69 23.78
N HIS A 265 0.19 -8.71 24.05
CA HIS A 265 -0.15 -7.29 24.08
C HIS A 265 0.46 -6.60 22.84
N PHE A 266 -0.36 -6.40 21.82
CA PHE A 266 0.06 -5.73 20.60
C PHE A 266 0.10 -4.21 20.81
N CYS A 267 1.27 -3.64 20.56
CA CYS A 267 1.59 -2.26 20.83
C CYS A 267 2.11 -1.60 19.55
N VAL A 268 1.60 -0.42 19.20
CA VAL A 268 2.18 0.42 18.15
C VAL A 268 2.75 1.67 18.81
N VAL A 269 4.02 1.97 18.54
CA VAL A 269 4.67 3.18 19.07
C VAL A 269 4.67 4.23 17.98
N SER A 270 4.08 5.40 18.26
CA SER A 270 3.87 6.44 17.27
C SER A 270 3.87 7.82 17.92
N ALA A 271 4.20 8.87 17.18
CA ALA A 271 4.07 10.25 17.67
C ALA A 271 3.82 11.20 16.50
N ARG A 272 2.97 12.22 16.72
CA ARG A 272 2.78 13.38 15.82
C ARG A 272 2.36 13.03 14.37
N ARG A 273 1.79 11.86 14.11
CA ARG A 273 1.29 11.49 12.77
C ARG A 273 -0.19 11.82 12.55
N ALA A 274 -0.98 11.82 13.61
CA ALA A 274 -2.44 12.01 13.52
C ALA A 274 -2.88 13.42 13.06
N SER A 275 -1.98 14.38 12.96
CA SER A 275 -2.26 15.75 12.52
C SER A 275 -2.05 15.98 11.02
N THR A 276 -1.44 15.03 10.30
CA THR A 276 -1.15 15.18 8.86
C THR A 276 -1.92 14.16 8.04
N PRO A 277 -2.42 14.49 6.83
CA PRO A 277 -3.13 13.52 6.00
C PRO A 277 -2.31 12.26 5.70
N LYS A 278 -1.00 12.41 5.47
CA LYS A 278 -0.10 11.29 5.23
C LYS A 278 0.08 10.43 6.48
N GLY A 279 0.25 11.05 7.65
CA GLY A 279 0.40 10.33 8.91
C GLY A 279 -0.89 9.60 9.33
N ILE A 280 -2.07 10.19 9.15
CA ILE A 280 -3.36 9.52 9.37
C ILE A 280 -3.49 8.30 8.46
N GLN A 281 -3.06 8.40 7.20
CA GLN A 281 -3.05 7.27 6.28
C GLN A 281 -2.15 6.13 6.75
N ASP A 282 -0.92 6.44 7.17
CA ASP A 282 0.03 5.44 7.68
C ASP A 282 -0.50 4.75 8.94
N ILE A 283 -1.11 5.52 9.84
CA ILE A 283 -1.80 5.00 11.04
C ILE A 283 -2.86 3.97 10.66
N PHE A 284 -3.77 4.32 9.73
CA PHE A 284 -4.82 3.40 9.33
C PHE A 284 -4.29 2.18 8.57
N MET A 285 -3.17 2.31 7.84
CA MET A 285 -2.53 1.18 7.17
C MET A 285 -2.04 0.14 8.18
N VAL A 286 -1.41 0.57 9.27
CA VAL A 286 -1.00 -0.35 10.35
C VAL A 286 -2.22 -0.88 11.11
N GLN A 287 -3.17 -0.02 11.48
CA GLN A 287 -4.39 -0.41 12.18
C GLN A 287 -5.17 -1.49 11.42
N GLN A 288 -5.33 -1.32 10.10
CA GLN A 288 -6.06 -2.25 9.25
C GLN A 288 -5.41 -3.65 9.25
N GLN A 289 -4.09 -3.73 9.21
CA GLN A 289 -3.38 -5.02 9.23
C GLN A 289 -3.61 -5.80 10.54
N PHE A 290 -3.77 -5.11 11.67
CA PHE A 290 -4.13 -5.74 12.94
C PHE A 290 -5.62 -6.11 13.02
N ILE A 291 -6.52 -5.23 12.54
CA ILE A 291 -7.96 -5.51 12.50
C ILE A 291 -8.25 -6.76 11.66
N GLU A 292 -7.64 -6.88 10.47
CA GLU A 292 -7.77 -8.07 9.63
C GLU A 292 -7.24 -9.35 10.30
N ALA A 293 -6.29 -9.21 11.23
CA ALA A 293 -5.77 -10.30 12.06
C ALA A 293 -6.62 -10.56 13.32
N GLY A 294 -7.75 -9.86 13.49
CA GLY A 294 -8.68 -10.05 14.61
C GLY A 294 -8.17 -9.50 15.95
N VAL A 295 -7.26 -8.53 15.93
CA VAL A 295 -6.74 -7.87 17.15
C VAL A 295 -6.76 -6.35 17.02
N THR A 296 -6.89 -5.65 18.14
CA THR A 296 -6.81 -4.17 18.19
C THR A 296 -5.56 -3.77 18.98
N PRO A 297 -4.56 -3.14 18.35
CA PRO A 297 -3.34 -2.76 19.05
C PRO A 297 -3.59 -1.56 19.98
N THR A 298 -2.74 -1.44 21.00
CA THR A 298 -2.69 -0.23 21.84
C THR A 298 -1.62 0.72 21.29
N TRP A 299 -2.01 1.95 21.00
CA TRP A 299 -1.14 3.00 20.47
C TRP A 299 -0.49 3.77 21.63
N TYR A 300 0.83 3.72 21.73
CA TYR A 300 1.60 4.47 22.72
C TYR A 300 2.13 5.74 22.07
N VAL A 301 1.61 6.88 22.53
CA VAL A 301 1.86 8.20 21.92
C VAL A 301 2.39 9.21 22.94
N ASP A 302 2.92 10.33 22.45
CA ASP A 302 3.21 11.46 23.33
C ASP A 302 1.91 12.11 23.84
N GLU A 303 1.98 12.80 24.98
CA GLU A 303 0.83 13.43 25.63
C GLU A 303 0.07 14.36 24.67
N ALA A 304 0.82 15.17 23.91
CA ALA A 304 0.27 16.13 22.95
C ALA A 304 -0.53 15.47 21.82
N SER A 305 -0.17 14.24 21.42
CA SER A 305 -0.84 13.50 20.35
C SER A 305 -2.04 12.69 20.86
N LEU A 306 -2.24 12.51 22.17
CA LEU A 306 -3.24 11.59 22.71
C LEU A 306 -4.65 11.90 22.21
N LYS A 307 -5.03 13.17 22.23
CA LYS A 307 -6.36 13.63 21.80
C LYS A 307 -6.60 13.31 20.32
N ASP A 308 -5.62 13.56 19.45
CA ASP A 308 -5.76 13.35 18.02
C ASP A 308 -5.91 11.87 17.67
N TYR A 309 -5.11 10.98 18.28
CA TYR A 309 -5.23 9.53 18.03
C TYR A 309 -6.56 8.97 18.55
N ARG A 310 -7.03 9.43 19.71
CA ARG A 310 -8.37 9.07 20.21
C ARG A 310 -9.48 9.61 19.31
N GLY A 311 -9.30 10.81 18.75
CA GLY A 311 -10.20 11.40 17.76
C GLY A 311 -10.32 10.58 16.47
N LEU A 312 -9.31 9.79 16.14
CA LEU A 312 -9.35 8.81 15.04
C LEU A 312 -10.01 7.46 15.43
N GLY A 313 -10.47 7.31 16.68
CA GLY A 313 -11.06 6.07 17.20
C GLY A 313 -10.05 5.02 17.65
N LEU A 314 -8.77 5.38 17.85
CA LEU A 314 -7.72 4.43 18.21
C LEU A 314 -7.65 4.23 19.72
N LYS A 315 -7.32 3.01 20.14
CA LYS A 315 -6.99 2.69 21.54
C LYS A 315 -5.62 3.27 21.89
N ALA A 316 -5.57 4.55 22.26
CA ALA A 316 -4.33 5.27 22.54
C ALA A 316 -4.11 5.58 24.03
N VAL A 317 -2.85 5.47 24.46
CA VAL A 317 -2.36 5.78 25.81
C VAL A 317 -1.08 6.61 25.76
N VAL A 318 -0.83 7.36 26.83
CA VAL A 318 0.38 8.18 26.97
C VAL A 318 1.57 7.28 27.25
N GLY A 319 2.50 7.21 26.30
CA GLY A 319 3.81 6.56 26.45
C GLY A 319 4.98 7.52 26.61
N GLY A 320 4.81 8.78 26.21
CA GLY A 320 5.92 9.75 26.10
C GLY A 320 6.65 9.63 24.75
N LYS A 321 7.93 10.02 24.70
CA LYS A 321 8.77 9.89 23.49
C LYS A 321 9.13 8.43 23.22
N LEU A 322 9.74 8.14 22.06
CA LEU A 322 10.04 6.79 21.56
C LEU A 322 10.48 5.78 22.64
N THR A 323 11.58 6.03 23.36
CA THR A 323 12.09 5.10 24.38
C THR A 323 11.13 4.93 25.56
N ALA A 324 10.54 6.02 26.05
CA ALA A 324 9.57 5.97 27.15
C ALA A 324 8.32 5.17 26.75
N ALA A 325 7.83 5.36 25.53
CA ALA A 325 6.68 4.65 24.99
C ALA A 325 6.95 3.14 24.86
N ARG A 326 8.13 2.76 24.35
CA ARG A 326 8.56 1.36 24.27
C ARG A 326 8.66 0.71 25.66
N ASN A 327 9.24 1.41 26.64
CA ASN A 327 9.36 0.92 28.01
C ASN A 327 8.00 0.81 28.70
N LYS A 328 7.10 1.75 28.46
CA LYS A 328 5.73 1.66 28.98
C LYS A 328 4.98 0.47 28.38
N ALA A 329 5.12 0.23 27.08
CA ALA A 329 4.51 -0.93 26.42
C ALA A 329 4.98 -2.27 27.04
N LEU A 330 6.27 -2.38 27.40
CA LEU A 330 6.82 -3.53 28.12
C LEU A 330 6.21 -3.67 29.52
N LYS A 331 6.17 -2.58 30.28
CA LYS A 331 5.59 -2.57 31.64
C LYS A 331 4.10 -2.96 31.62
N ASP A 332 3.34 -2.43 30.68
CA ASP A 332 1.92 -2.74 30.55
C ASP A 332 1.70 -4.20 30.14
N ALA A 333 2.49 -4.73 29.20
CA ALA A 333 2.44 -6.15 28.83
C ALA A 333 2.79 -7.07 30.02
N SER A 334 3.85 -6.74 30.76
CA SER A 334 4.28 -7.47 31.96
C SER A 334 3.19 -7.47 33.04
N ARG A 335 2.59 -6.31 33.32
CA ARG A 335 1.45 -6.19 34.25
C ARG A 335 0.24 -7.01 33.83
N MET A 336 0.02 -7.18 32.53
CA MET A 336 -1.05 -8.01 31.98
C MET A 336 -0.70 -9.51 31.93
N GLY A 337 0.53 -9.90 32.27
CA GLY A 337 1.00 -11.29 32.09
C GLY A 337 1.09 -11.71 30.62
N LYS A 338 1.30 -10.77 29.69
CA LYS A 338 1.30 -11.00 28.25
C LYS A 338 2.68 -10.75 27.62
N ALA A 339 2.94 -11.43 26.51
CA ALA A 339 4.09 -11.12 25.68
C ALA A 339 3.91 -9.77 24.97
N CYS A 340 4.88 -8.88 25.10
CA CYS A 340 4.85 -7.57 24.43
C CYS A 340 5.23 -7.71 22.96
N VAL A 341 4.40 -7.22 22.05
CA VAL A 341 4.72 -7.12 20.62
C VAL A 341 4.71 -5.66 20.25
N GLN A 342 5.86 -5.10 19.88
CA GLN A 342 5.97 -3.71 19.46
C GLN A 342 6.13 -3.63 17.94
N ALA A 343 5.26 -2.86 17.31
CA ALA A 343 5.28 -2.58 15.88
C ALA A 343 5.57 -1.11 15.61
N SER A 344 6.25 -0.84 14.49
CA SER A 344 6.42 0.51 13.97
C SER A 344 5.12 1.00 13.32
N ASP A 345 4.92 2.32 13.31
CA ASP A 345 3.74 2.98 12.79
C ASP A 345 3.78 3.23 11.26
N ASP A 346 4.85 2.80 10.60
CA ASP A 346 5.10 2.95 9.16
C ASP A 346 5.22 1.61 8.41
N ILE A 347 4.75 0.51 9.02
CA ILE A 347 4.77 -0.82 8.41
C ILE A 347 3.73 -0.91 7.29
N SER A 348 4.21 -1.12 6.05
CA SER A 348 3.33 -1.25 4.88
C SER A 348 2.82 -2.67 4.61
N ALA A 349 3.58 -3.69 5.04
CA ALA A 349 3.21 -5.10 4.90
C ALA A 349 4.09 -5.98 5.79
N TRP A 350 3.63 -7.19 6.05
CA TRP A 350 4.37 -8.24 6.74
C TRP A 350 4.70 -9.36 5.76
N GLU A 351 5.99 -9.56 5.52
CA GLU A 351 6.51 -10.58 4.63
C GLU A 351 7.49 -11.46 5.41
N TYR A 352 7.32 -12.77 5.33
CA TYR A 352 8.31 -13.75 5.77
C TYR A 352 8.92 -14.45 4.55
N ARG A 353 10.24 -14.58 4.53
CA ARG A 353 10.97 -15.28 3.47
C ARG A 353 11.65 -16.51 4.04
N HIS A 354 11.24 -17.67 3.53
CA HIS A 354 11.79 -18.97 3.92
C HIS A 354 12.70 -19.52 2.81
N GLY A 355 13.95 -19.84 3.12
CA GLY A 355 14.83 -20.43 2.13
C GLY A 355 16.25 -20.63 2.65
N LYS A 356 17.05 -21.29 1.81
CA LYS A 356 18.48 -21.48 2.08
C LYS A 356 19.17 -20.12 2.12
N ARG A 357 19.92 -19.85 3.20
CA ARG A 357 20.76 -18.65 3.31
C ARG A 357 21.86 -18.68 2.25
N ALA A 358 22.31 -17.50 1.83
CA ALA A 358 23.50 -17.39 1.00
C ALA A 358 24.69 -18.02 1.73
N SER A 359 25.48 -18.84 1.03
CA SER A 359 26.74 -19.38 1.53
C SER A 359 27.80 -18.29 1.68
N GLU A 360 27.73 -17.27 0.82
CA GLU A 360 28.63 -16.13 0.80
C GLU A 360 27.97 -14.89 1.41
N ARG A 361 28.76 -14.04 2.07
CA ARG A 361 28.30 -12.80 2.70
C ARG A 361 28.43 -11.57 1.79
N ASN A 362 28.24 -11.73 0.48
CA ASN A 362 28.18 -10.61 -0.46
C ASN A 362 26.74 -10.29 -0.88
N ASP A 363 26.52 -9.05 -1.32
CA ASP A 363 25.19 -8.53 -1.65
C ASP A 363 24.53 -9.35 -2.77
N ASP A 364 25.28 -9.77 -3.80
CA ASP A 364 24.73 -10.53 -4.93
C ASP A 364 24.21 -11.91 -4.51
N ALA A 365 24.98 -12.64 -3.71
CA ALA A 365 24.59 -13.94 -3.17
C ALA A 365 23.40 -13.82 -2.22
N GLN A 366 23.38 -12.79 -1.37
CA GLN A 366 22.26 -12.51 -0.47
C GLN A 366 21.00 -12.11 -1.23
N ASN A 367 21.11 -11.25 -2.24
CA ASN A 367 19.99 -10.87 -3.12
C ASN A 367 19.45 -12.08 -3.90
N LYS A 368 20.33 -12.95 -4.40
CA LYS A 368 19.95 -14.19 -5.08
C LYS A 368 19.21 -15.14 -4.13
N ALA A 369 19.72 -15.36 -2.92
CA ALA A 369 19.07 -16.17 -1.91
C ALA A 369 17.70 -15.57 -1.50
N HIS A 370 17.65 -14.25 -1.33
CA HIS A 370 16.42 -13.52 -1.00
C HIS A 370 15.36 -13.62 -2.12
N ALA A 371 15.77 -13.55 -3.38
CA ALA A 371 14.90 -13.72 -4.54
C ALA A 371 14.41 -15.17 -4.70
N ALA A 372 15.25 -16.16 -4.37
CA ALA A 372 14.93 -17.59 -4.43
C ALA A 372 14.11 -18.10 -3.23
N ALA A 373 14.02 -17.32 -2.14
CA ALA A 373 13.27 -17.72 -0.95
C ALA A 373 11.76 -17.78 -1.24
N GLN A 374 11.10 -18.78 -0.67
CA GLN A 374 9.65 -18.85 -0.62
C GLN A 374 9.11 -17.67 0.19
N ARG A 375 8.12 -16.97 -0.37
CA ARG A 375 7.54 -15.75 0.21
C ARG A 375 6.21 -16.08 0.85
N PHE A 376 6.01 -15.62 2.07
CA PHE A 376 4.74 -15.69 2.80
C PHE A 376 4.30 -14.27 3.16
N ILE A 377 3.06 -13.93 2.81
CA ILE A 377 2.35 -12.76 3.33
C ILE A 377 1.71 -13.19 4.63
N VAL A 378 2.23 -12.69 5.75
CA VAL A 378 1.77 -13.12 7.08
C VAL A 378 0.96 -12.02 7.76
N SER A 379 0.11 -12.39 8.71
CA SER A 379 -0.50 -11.39 9.60
C SER A 379 0.50 -10.97 10.70
N PRO A 380 0.36 -9.77 11.29
CA PRO A 380 1.18 -9.39 12.45
C PRO A 380 1.03 -10.38 13.62
N VAL A 381 -0.14 -11.00 13.78
CA VAL A 381 -0.40 -12.01 14.82
C VAL A 381 0.36 -13.30 14.52
N ALA A 382 0.29 -13.80 13.29
CA ALA A 382 1.01 -15.00 12.87
C ALA A 382 2.53 -14.83 13.01
N ALA A 383 3.05 -13.67 12.60
CA ALA A 383 4.45 -13.32 12.76
C ALA A 383 4.88 -13.36 14.24
N ALA A 384 4.13 -12.73 15.14
CA ALA A 384 4.43 -12.72 16.57
C ALA A 384 4.36 -14.13 17.19
N ARG A 385 3.34 -14.92 16.83
CA ARG A 385 3.17 -16.32 17.28
C ARG A 385 4.36 -17.18 16.85
N PHE A 386 4.76 -17.06 15.58
CA PHE A 386 5.89 -17.78 15.01
C PHE A 386 7.20 -17.45 15.73
N ILE A 387 7.49 -16.15 15.92
CA ILE A 387 8.72 -15.70 16.58
C ILE A 387 8.78 -16.19 18.03
N LEU A 388 7.70 -16.01 18.80
CA LEU A 388 7.69 -16.41 20.21
C LEU A 388 7.77 -17.94 20.39
N ALA A 389 7.13 -18.71 19.49
CA ALA A 389 7.25 -20.16 19.48
C ALA A 389 8.70 -20.63 19.27
N LYS A 390 9.41 -20.00 18.33
CA LYS A 390 10.84 -20.27 18.11
C LYS A 390 11.69 -19.92 19.33
N MET A 391 11.45 -18.76 19.95
CA MET A 391 12.21 -18.32 21.13
C MET A 391 12.00 -19.20 22.36
N ARG A 392 10.81 -19.79 22.53
CA ARG A 392 10.48 -20.66 23.68
C ARG A 392 11.00 -22.08 23.55
N ALA A 393 11.30 -22.52 22.34
CA ALA A 393 11.80 -23.87 22.05
C ALA A 393 13.32 -23.93 21.84
N ALA A 394 13.97 -22.77 21.75
CA ALA A 394 15.43 -22.62 21.83
C ALA A 394 15.87 -22.73 23.29
#